data_AF-A0A8H9IPW7-F1
#
_entry.id   AF-A0A8H9IPW7-F1
#
_cell.length_a   1.000
_cell.length_b   1.000
_cell.length_c   1.000
_cell.angle_alpha   90.00
_cell.angle_beta   90.00
_cell.angle_gamma   90.00
#
_symmetry.space_group_name_H-M   'P 1'
#
loop_
_entity.id
_entity.type
_entity.pdbx_description
1 polymer ?
#
loop_
_entity_poly.entity_id
_entity_poly.type
_entity_poly.pdbx_seq_one_letter_code
_entity_poly.pdbx_strand_id
1 'polypeptide(L)'
;MSPHRIHRNRPGLAALLALLVMIVSTSGIASATDGNAIARTATGEIGNTCDKYDACSYEWCALFAKWVWAQNGVDVSELNAWAASFYDYGKTHGTLSSTPQVGDAVVFGYRAADDYADHVAIVTSVDTAHHTIVSVGGNEGDGRVQKDGPYDWSEGYSSVMGMTISGYVAPVGLAAPVPGQLVAIGNDGGVYHEVRNPDGRWTGFQPLTDSSGGVMKASAVAITGDPDGSAQVLAIGGDGYVYHEARQASGNWTGFQPIPGVGTPKMTASAVSISADPDGSAQVLAIGNDGGVYHQIRALNGNWSGFQPLTDSSGGVMKASAVAITADPDGSAQVLAVGGDGYVYHEVRQASGNWTGFQPVPGVGTARMAASAVSISADPDGSAQVVAIGNDGNVYHQIRTKPGAWTGFQPVTGVGTPKMAASAVSITGAPDGSAQLVAVGNDGNVYHRIRTAAGTWTDFQPVAGIGTPKMAASAVSIASVPGAA
;
A
#
# COMPACT_ATOMS: atom_id res chain seq x y z
N MET A 1 -58.77 -47.65 -9.61
CA MET A 1 -58.39 -48.81 -10.45
C MET A 1 -57.30 -48.35 -11.40
N SER A 2 -56.06 -48.78 -11.18
CA SER A 2 -54.97 -48.66 -12.16
C SER A 2 -55.25 -49.59 -13.35
N PRO A 3 -54.65 -49.32 -14.53
CA PRO A 3 -53.56 -50.21 -14.90
C PRO A 3 -52.34 -49.55 -15.54
N HIS A 4 -51.19 -50.04 -15.07
CA HIS A 4 -49.88 -50.20 -15.68
C HIS A 4 -49.72 -50.02 -17.21
N ARG A 5 -48.60 -49.37 -17.56
CA ARG A 5 -47.83 -49.70 -18.77
C ARG A 5 -46.34 -49.86 -18.41
N ILE A 6 -45.74 -50.92 -18.92
CA ILE A 6 -44.38 -51.39 -18.66
C ILE A 6 -43.59 -51.46 -19.99
N HIS A 7 -42.29 -51.14 -19.89
CA HIS A 7 -41.11 -51.46 -20.73
C HIS A 7 -40.88 -50.79 -22.11
N ARG A 8 -39.70 -50.13 -22.26
CA ARG A 8 -38.44 -50.78 -22.72
C ARG A 8 -37.18 -49.91 -22.53
N ASN A 9 -36.12 -50.54 -21.99
CA ASN A 9 -34.68 -50.19 -21.99
C ASN A 9 -34.12 -50.21 -23.44
N ARG A 10 -33.08 -49.49 -23.92
CA ARG A 10 -31.65 -49.18 -23.53
C ARG A 10 -31.04 -48.36 -24.74
N PRO A 11 -29.74 -47.97 -24.84
CA PRO A 11 -28.65 -47.58 -23.92
C PRO A 11 -28.11 -46.13 -24.24
N GLY A 12 -27.43 -45.38 -23.37
CA GLY A 12 -26.00 -45.48 -23.04
C GLY A 12 -25.08 -44.71 -24.02
N LEU A 13 -24.77 -43.42 -23.76
CA LEU A 13 -23.62 -42.72 -24.35
C LEU A 13 -22.94 -41.88 -23.25
N ALA A 14 -21.71 -42.25 -22.90
CA ALA A 14 -20.84 -41.52 -21.98
C ALA A 14 -20.04 -40.47 -22.78
N ALA A 15 -20.05 -39.22 -22.32
CA ALA A 15 -19.18 -38.17 -22.85
C ALA A 15 -17.97 -38.00 -21.91
N LEU A 16 -16.79 -38.39 -22.40
CA LEU A 16 -15.49 -38.01 -21.86
C LEU A 16 -15.27 -36.51 -22.13
N LEU A 17 -15.03 -35.71 -21.10
CA LEU A 17 -14.48 -34.36 -21.27
C LEU A 17 -13.00 -34.40 -20.84
N ALA A 18 -12.12 -34.20 -21.82
CA ALA A 18 -10.67 -34.19 -21.63
C ALA A 18 -10.24 -32.88 -20.94
N LEU A 19 -9.50 -33.00 -19.85
CA LEU A 19 -8.86 -31.88 -19.15
C LEU A 19 -7.54 -31.55 -19.87
N LEU A 20 -7.50 -30.41 -20.54
CA LEU A 20 -6.29 -29.88 -21.19
C LEU A 20 -5.45 -29.15 -20.14
N VAL A 21 -4.30 -29.72 -19.77
CA VAL A 21 -3.30 -29.06 -18.91
C VAL A 21 -2.47 -28.12 -19.77
N MET A 22 -2.60 -26.80 -19.56
CA MET A 22 -1.67 -25.82 -20.12
C MET A 22 -0.47 -25.65 -19.17
N ILE A 23 0.73 -25.91 -19.70
CA ILE A 23 2.01 -25.63 -19.06
C ILE A 23 2.27 -24.13 -19.21
N VAL A 24 2.27 -23.39 -18.11
CA VAL A 24 2.76 -22.01 -18.07
C VAL A 24 4.21 -22.04 -17.61
N SER A 25 5.13 -21.81 -18.55
CA SER A 25 6.52 -21.50 -18.28
C SER A 25 6.63 -20.05 -17.80
N THR A 26 6.96 -19.84 -16.53
CA THR A 26 7.26 -18.53 -15.96
C THR A 26 8.76 -18.27 -15.99
N SER A 27 9.21 -17.45 -16.94
CA SER A 27 10.50 -16.76 -16.83
C SER A 27 10.25 -15.44 -16.09
N GLY A 28 10.71 -15.37 -14.83
CA GLY A 28 10.56 -14.19 -13.98
C GLY A 28 11.63 -13.13 -14.23
N ILE A 29 11.27 -11.87 -13.97
CA ILE A 29 12.19 -10.76 -13.67
C ILE A 29 11.70 -10.08 -12.38
N ALA A 30 12.65 -9.68 -11.54
CA ALA A 30 12.58 -9.37 -10.12
C ALA A 30 11.80 -8.10 -9.72
N SER A 31 11.25 -8.10 -8.49
CA SER A 31 10.65 -6.96 -7.76
C SER A 31 11.12 -6.99 -6.29
N ALA A 32 11.51 -5.83 -5.76
CA ALA A 32 11.86 -5.54 -4.35
C ALA A 32 10.66 -5.79 -3.39
N THR A 33 10.94 -5.99 -2.11
CA THR A 33 10.56 -7.25 -1.47
C THR A 33 9.86 -7.13 -0.09
N ASP A 34 8.63 -7.65 -0.01
CA ASP A 34 7.98 -8.13 1.23
C ASP A 34 8.66 -9.42 1.74
N GLY A 35 8.22 -10.00 2.86
CA GLY A 35 8.77 -11.27 3.36
C GLY A 35 8.82 -12.39 2.31
N ASN A 36 7.86 -12.42 1.37
CA ASN A 36 7.87 -13.35 0.22
C ASN A 36 9.08 -13.20 -0.68
N ALA A 37 9.79 -12.10 -0.58
CA ALA A 37 10.71 -11.67 -1.57
C ALA A 37 12.14 -11.64 -0.99
N ILE A 38 12.27 -11.48 0.33
CA ILE A 38 13.31 -12.17 1.11
C ILE A 38 13.28 -13.68 0.79
N ALA A 39 12.11 -14.31 0.85
CA ALA A 39 11.97 -15.73 0.53
C ALA A 39 12.34 -16.05 -0.93
N ARG A 40 11.96 -15.23 -1.90
CA ARG A 40 12.41 -15.37 -3.31
C ARG A 40 13.93 -15.22 -3.44
N THR A 41 14.52 -14.26 -2.75
CA THR A 41 15.97 -14.07 -2.75
C THR A 41 16.66 -15.30 -2.21
N ALA A 42 16.26 -15.80 -1.03
CA ALA A 42 16.81 -17.02 -0.46
C ALA A 42 16.62 -18.23 -1.39
N THR A 43 15.40 -18.45 -1.89
CA THR A 43 15.09 -19.57 -2.80
C THR A 43 15.90 -19.53 -4.10
N GLY A 44 16.19 -18.32 -4.60
CA GLY A 44 17.02 -18.12 -5.80
C GLY A 44 18.48 -18.51 -5.63
N GLU A 45 18.93 -18.74 -4.39
CA GLU A 45 20.31 -19.09 -4.06
C GLU A 45 20.55 -20.59 -3.89
N ILE A 46 19.51 -21.43 -3.90
CA ILE A 46 19.63 -22.88 -3.70
C ILE A 46 20.69 -23.48 -4.64
N GLY A 47 21.64 -24.21 -4.05
CA GLY A 47 22.77 -24.85 -4.75
C GLY A 47 24.05 -24.02 -4.79
N ASN A 48 24.01 -22.72 -4.47
CA ASN A 48 25.20 -21.87 -4.42
C ASN A 48 26.14 -22.24 -3.25
N THR A 49 27.41 -21.92 -3.41
CA THR A 49 28.48 -22.11 -2.43
C THR A 49 28.88 -20.80 -1.77
N CYS A 50 29.69 -20.91 -0.72
CA CYS A 50 30.21 -19.81 0.09
C CYS A 50 30.94 -18.69 -0.71
N ASP A 51 31.44 -18.97 -1.92
CA ASP A 51 32.23 -18.02 -2.73
C ASP A 51 31.45 -16.74 -3.01
N LYS A 52 30.14 -16.86 -3.20
CA LYS A 52 29.26 -15.73 -3.52
C LYS A 52 29.08 -14.75 -2.36
N TYR A 53 29.25 -15.23 -1.13
CA TYR A 53 29.03 -14.46 0.09
C TYR A 53 30.34 -14.07 0.78
N ASP A 54 31.49 -14.30 0.11
CA ASP A 54 32.85 -14.13 0.65
C ASP A 54 33.05 -14.84 2.00
N ALA A 55 32.50 -16.06 2.10
CA ALA A 55 32.27 -16.71 3.39
C ALA A 55 32.99 -18.06 3.57
N CYS A 56 33.83 -18.48 2.61
CA CYS A 56 34.39 -19.84 2.56
C CYS A 56 35.42 -20.18 3.67
N SER A 57 35.75 -19.23 4.55
CA SER A 57 36.72 -19.47 5.63
C SER A 57 36.07 -19.95 6.93
N TYR A 58 34.73 -19.95 7.04
CA TYR A 58 33.99 -20.24 8.27
C TYR A 58 32.62 -20.87 7.98
N GLU A 59 31.94 -21.33 9.04
CA GLU A 59 30.49 -21.59 9.00
C GLU A 59 29.76 -20.31 8.53
N TRP A 60 28.93 -20.42 7.49
CA TRP A 60 28.45 -19.23 6.74
C TRP A 60 26.94 -19.08 6.64
N CYS A 61 26.17 -19.84 7.42
CA CYS A 61 24.71 -19.73 7.48
C CYS A 61 24.22 -18.31 7.82
N ALA A 62 24.86 -17.67 8.80
CA ALA A 62 24.55 -16.31 9.22
C ALA A 62 24.93 -15.26 8.16
N LEU A 63 26.07 -15.46 7.47
CA LEU A 63 26.49 -14.58 6.39
C LEU A 63 25.55 -14.66 5.19
N PHE A 64 25.04 -15.87 4.87
CA PHE A 64 23.99 -16.06 3.89
C PHE A 64 22.70 -15.34 4.30
N ALA A 65 22.17 -15.61 5.50
CA ALA A 65 20.93 -14.97 5.97
C ALA A 65 21.06 -13.44 6.01
N LYS A 66 22.22 -12.94 6.43
CA LYS A 66 22.56 -11.50 6.46
C LYS A 66 22.57 -10.93 5.05
N TRP A 67 23.21 -11.62 4.10
CA TRP A 67 23.23 -11.22 2.70
C TRP A 67 21.81 -11.17 2.12
N VAL A 68 20.98 -12.18 2.38
CA VAL A 68 19.57 -12.20 1.95
C VAL A 68 18.86 -10.96 2.48
N TRP A 69 18.87 -10.71 3.79
CA TRP A 69 18.23 -9.53 4.37
C TRP A 69 18.77 -8.21 3.80
N ALA A 70 20.08 -8.08 3.59
CA ALA A 70 20.70 -6.90 2.99
C ALA A 70 20.24 -6.64 1.54
N GLN A 71 20.09 -7.69 0.72
CA GLN A 71 19.56 -7.57 -0.65
C GLN A 71 18.11 -7.06 -0.67
N ASN A 72 17.40 -7.20 0.45
CA ASN A 72 16.00 -6.84 0.60
C ASN A 72 15.81 -5.55 1.42
N GLY A 73 16.88 -4.78 1.64
CA GLY A 73 16.81 -3.44 2.23
C GLY A 73 16.70 -3.42 3.76
N VAL A 74 16.93 -4.55 4.44
CA VAL A 74 17.08 -4.59 5.89
C VAL A 74 18.41 -3.94 6.28
N ASP A 75 18.41 -3.08 7.31
CA ASP A 75 19.65 -2.62 7.92
C ASP A 75 20.28 -3.77 8.71
N VAL A 76 21.33 -4.35 8.15
CA VAL A 76 22.05 -5.49 8.73
C VAL A 76 23.37 -5.08 9.41
N SER A 77 23.56 -3.79 9.70
CA SER A 77 24.81 -3.28 10.26
C SER A 77 25.19 -3.90 11.61
N GLU A 78 24.20 -4.29 12.40
CA GLU A 78 24.37 -4.96 13.70
C GLU A 78 24.54 -6.49 13.60
N LEU A 79 24.17 -7.11 12.47
CA LEU A 79 24.32 -8.55 12.27
C LEU A 79 25.77 -8.91 11.94
N ASN A 80 26.21 -10.10 12.33
CA ASN A 80 27.57 -10.56 12.09
C ASN A 80 27.61 -12.04 11.66
N ALA A 81 28.80 -12.64 11.60
CA ALA A 81 28.98 -14.03 11.13
C ALA A 81 28.45 -15.09 12.11
N TRP A 82 28.02 -14.71 13.32
CA TRP A 82 27.46 -15.61 14.31
C TRP A 82 25.93 -15.68 14.18
N ALA A 83 25.37 -16.89 14.12
CA ALA A 83 23.92 -17.10 14.06
C ALA A 83 23.18 -16.49 15.26
N ALA A 84 23.84 -16.43 16.44
CA ALA A 84 23.31 -15.78 17.63
C ALA A 84 22.94 -14.30 17.41
N SER A 85 23.65 -13.59 16.53
CA SER A 85 23.37 -12.18 16.25
C SER A 85 21.95 -11.93 15.72
N PHE A 86 21.32 -12.91 15.08
CA PHE A 86 19.91 -12.83 14.68
C PHE A 86 18.97 -12.94 15.88
N TYR A 87 19.27 -13.82 16.83
CA TYR A 87 18.47 -13.94 18.05
C TYR A 87 18.54 -12.66 18.90
N ASP A 88 19.73 -12.06 18.99
CA ASP A 88 19.94 -10.80 19.70
C ASP A 88 19.32 -9.61 18.98
N TYR A 89 19.35 -9.59 17.64
CA TYR A 89 18.58 -8.66 16.82
C TYR A 89 17.10 -8.74 17.21
N GLY A 90 16.53 -9.95 17.25
CA GLY A 90 15.12 -10.16 17.62
C GLY A 90 14.78 -9.69 19.04
N LYS A 91 15.68 -9.89 20.00
CA LYS A 91 15.51 -9.36 21.37
C LYS A 91 15.59 -7.83 21.40
N THR A 92 16.60 -7.27 20.73
CA THR A 92 16.88 -5.83 20.73
C THR A 92 15.72 -5.06 20.09
N HIS A 93 15.21 -5.56 18.98
CA HIS A 93 14.15 -4.93 18.21
C HIS A 93 12.74 -5.39 18.58
N GLY A 94 12.60 -6.30 19.55
CA GLY A 94 11.31 -6.83 19.98
C GLY A 94 10.57 -7.67 18.93
N THR A 95 11.30 -8.27 18.00
CA THR A 95 10.77 -9.08 16.88
C THR A 95 10.97 -10.58 17.04
N LEU A 96 11.54 -11.03 18.16
CA LEU A 96 11.62 -12.45 18.50
C LEU A 96 10.22 -13.02 18.78
N SER A 97 9.87 -14.10 18.08
CA SER A 97 8.55 -14.72 18.08
C SER A 97 8.66 -16.25 18.09
N SER A 98 7.66 -16.92 18.65
CA SER A 98 7.47 -18.38 18.53
C SER A 98 6.63 -18.77 17.31
N THR A 99 6.03 -17.78 16.63
CA THR A 99 5.22 -17.96 15.42
C THR A 99 5.95 -17.39 14.20
N PRO A 100 6.19 -18.21 13.16
CA PRO A 100 6.94 -17.77 11.98
C PRO A 100 6.09 -16.95 11.01
N GLN A 101 6.74 -16.04 10.30
CA GLN A 101 6.27 -15.40 9.08
C GLN A 101 7.24 -15.67 7.94
N VAL A 102 6.74 -15.62 6.70
CA VAL A 102 7.60 -15.72 5.51
C VAL A 102 8.56 -14.53 5.51
N GLY A 103 9.86 -14.78 5.36
CA GLY A 103 10.92 -13.76 5.42
C GLY A 103 11.63 -13.64 6.76
N ASP A 104 11.10 -14.25 7.82
CA ASP A 104 11.77 -14.33 9.12
C ASP A 104 13.07 -15.13 9.03
N ALA A 105 14.00 -14.84 9.93
CA ALA A 105 15.10 -15.73 10.23
C ALA A 105 14.62 -16.76 11.26
N VAL A 106 14.80 -18.05 11.00
CA VAL A 106 14.64 -19.12 11.99
C VAL A 106 16.00 -19.39 12.63
N VAL A 107 16.07 -19.30 13.95
CA VAL A 107 17.30 -19.53 14.72
C VAL A 107 17.24 -20.91 15.36
N PHE A 108 18.32 -21.67 15.23
CA PHE A 108 18.44 -23.01 15.80
C PHE A 108 19.51 -23.07 16.89
N GLY A 109 19.21 -23.78 17.97
CA GLY A 109 20.17 -24.15 19.00
C GLY A 109 20.71 -22.97 19.81
N TYR A 110 19.94 -21.90 19.98
CA TYR A 110 20.37 -20.75 20.78
C TYR A 110 20.58 -21.13 22.24
N ARG A 111 21.75 -20.77 22.77
CA ARG A 111 22.18 -20.95 24.16
C ARG A 111 22.52 -19.59 24.76
N ALA A 112 21.71 -19.16 25.72
CA ALA A 112 21.88 -17.88 26.38
C ALA A 112 23.15 -17.79 27.26
N ALA A 113 23.75 -18.92 27.64
CA ALA A 113 24.89 -18.96 28.56
C ALA A 113 26.19 -18.45 27.93
N ASP A 114 26.36 -18.67 26.63
CA ASP A 114 27.55 -18.33 25.85
C ASP A 114 27.23 -17.53 24.59
N ASP A 115 25.97 -17.07 24.47
CA ASP A 115 25.45 -16.28 23.35
C ASP A 115 25.78 -16.90 21.98
N TYR A 116 25.38 -18.16 21.86
CA TYR A 116 25.71 -19.01 20.74
C TYR A 116 24.44 -19.61 20.13
N ALA A 117 24.38 -19.72 18.81
CA ALA A 117 23.35 -20.49 18.11
C ALA A 117 24.03 -21.42 17.11
N ASP A 118 23.49 -22.63 16.97
CA ASP A 118 24.02 -23.64 16.06
C ASP A 118 23.83 -23.24 14.60
N HIS A 119 22.70 -22.61 14.26
CA HIS A 119 22.38 -22.31 12.87
C HIS A 119 21.34 -21.19 12.71
N VAL A 120 21.26 -20.61 11.51
CA VAL A 120 20.19 -19.69 11.11
C VAL A 120 19.84 -19.89 9.64
N ALA A 121 18.55 -19.87 9.32
CA ALA A 121 18.02 -19.97 7.95
C ALA A 121 16.88 -18.96 7.73
N ILE A 122 16.44 -18.80 6.48
CA ILE A 122 15.35 -17.90 6.11
C ILE A 122 14.06 -18.70 5.91
N VAL A 123 12.97 -18.31 6.57
CA VAL A 123 11.64 -18.90 6.36
C VAL A 123 11.13 -18.50 4.98
N THR A 124 10.86 -19.48 4.12
CA THR A 124 10.42 -19.25 2.72
C THR A 124 8.97 -19.63 2.46
N SER A 125 8.35 -20.42 3.34
CA SER A 125 6.93 -20.74 3.31
C SER A 125 6.42 -21.05 4.70
N VAL A 126 5.16 -20.68 4.95
CA VAL A 126 4.43 -20.94 6.19
C VAL A 126 3.05 -21.50 5.82
N ASP A 127 2.70 -22.67 6.34
CA ASP A 127 1.39 -23.30 6.20
C ASP A 127 0.72 -23.38 7.57
N THR A 128 -0.21 -22.45 7.82
CA THR A 128 -0.93 -22.33 9.10
C THR A 128 -1.98 -23.40 9.29
N ALA A 129 -2.49 -24.01 8.22
CA ALA A 129 -3.47 -25.08 8.30
C ALA A 129 -2.81 -26.38 8.80
N HIS A 130 -1.56 -26.61 8.42
CA HIS A 130 -0.80 -27.81 8.77
C HIS A 130 0.29 -27.56 9.83
N HIS A 131 0.46 -26.32 10.30
CA HIS A 131 1.45 -25.94 11.32
C HIS A 131 2.90 -26.24 10.89
N THR A 132 3.22 -25.97 9.62
CA THR A 132 4.56 -26.27 9.06
C THR A 132 5.20 -25.07 8.38
N ILE A 133 6.53 -25.07 8.33
CA ILE A 133 7.33 -24.14 7.53
C ILE A 133 8.29 -24.86 6.59
N VAL A 134 8.78 -24.11 5.61
CA VAL A 134 9.94 -24.43 4.79
C VAL A 134 10.97 -23.33 4.98
N SER A 135 12.24 -23.69 5.18
CA SER A 135 13.36 -22.75 5.26
C SER A 135 14.35 -22.95 4.12
N VAL A 136 15.18 -21.93 3.90
CA VAL A 136 16.35 -22.00 3.03
C VAL A 136 17.53 -21.40 3.81
N GLY A 137 18.60 -22.14 4.01
CA GLY A 137 19.79 -21.68 4.71
C GLY A 137 21.07 -21.96 3.93
N GLY A 138 22.14 -21.29 4.34
CA GLY A 138 23.48 -21.47 3.81
C GLY A 138 24.26 -22.47 4.66
N ASN A 139 25.28 -23.09 4.08
CA ASN A 139 26.10 -24.10 4.75
C ASN A 139 25.33 -25.33 5.26
N GLU A 140 24.28 -25.72 4.54
CA GLU A 140 23.45 -26.87 4.87
C GLU A 140 23.84 -28.09 4.01
N GLY A 141 23.55 -29.29 4.52
CA GLY A 141 23.78 -30.56 3.83
C GLY A 141 25.22 -30.76 3.34
N ASP A 142 25.43 -30.62 2.03
CA ASP A 142 26.74 -30.78 1.36
C ASP A 142 27.61 -29.50 1.37
N GLY A 143 27.28 -28.53 2.23
CA GLY A 143 27.99 -27.25 2.35
C GLY A 143 27.53 -26.23 1.32
N ARG A 144 26.24 -26.24 0.95
CA ARG A 144 25.61 -25.34 -0.02
C ARG A 144 24.41 -24.63 0.58
N VAL A 145 23.83 -23.71 -0.19
CA VAL A 145 22.47 -23.24 0.12
C VAL A 145 21.48 -24.36 -0.17
N GLN A 146 20.69 -24.75 0.83
CA GLN A 146 19.69 -25.81 0.68
C GLN A 146 18.30 -25.36 1.10
N LYS A 147 17.31 -26.16 0.75
CA LYS A 147 15.91 -25.96 1.10
C LYS A 147 15.50 -27.10 2.02
N ASP A 148 14.99 -26.75 3.19
CA ASP A 148 14.58 -27.71 4.21
C ASP A 148 13.08 -27.60 4.51
N GLY A 149 12.45 -28.76 4.66
CA GLY A 149 11.05 -28.91 5.02
C GLY A 149 10.14 -29.49 3.92
N PRO A 150 8.82 -29.50 4.16
CA PRO A 150 8.15 -28.88 5.31
C PRO A 150 8.45 -29.57 6.64
N TYR A 151 8.54 -28.80 7.72
CA TYR A 151 8.67 -29.31 9.08
C TYR A 151 7.81 -28.50 10.06
N ASP A 152 7.44 -29.12 11.19
CA ASP A 152 6.65 -28.47 12.24
C ASP A 152 7.39 -27.26 12.80
N TRP A 153 6.71 -26.13 12.91
CA TRP A 153 7.35 -24.88 13.28
C TRP A 153 7.49 -24.66 14.79
N SER A 154 6.96 -25.55 15.62
CA SER A 154 6.99 -25.41 17.09
C SER A 154 8.42 -25.24 17.58
N GLU A 155 8.61 -24.35 18.56
CA GLU A 155 9.88 -24.31 19.31
C GLU A 155 10.15 -25.69 19.92
N GLY A 156 11.35 -26.22 19.66
CA GLY A 156 11.66 -27.61 19.96
C GLY A 156 12.45 -28.30 18.85
N TYR A 157 12.71 -29.60 19.04
CA TYR A 157 13.56 -30.36 18.14
C TYR A 157 12.88 -30.60 16.78
N SER A 158 13.50 -30.12 15.70
CA SER A 158 13.13 -30.44 14.32
C SER A 158 13.95 -31.63 13.84
N SER A 159 13.29 -32.74 13.50
CA SER A 159 13.94 -33.92 12.93
C SER A 159 14.47 -33.71 11.52
N VAL A 160 13.94 -32.72 10.80
CA VAL A 160 14.41 -32.34 9.46
C VAL A 160 15.73 -31.58 9.55
N MET A 161 15.82 -30.61 10.46
CA MET A 161 17.05 -29.82 10.66
C MET A 161 18.08 -30.54 11.55
N GLY A 162 17.65 -31.54 12.32
CA GLY A 162 18.49 -32.19 13.32
C GLY A 162 18.86 -31.28 14.50
N MET A 163 18.15 -30.15 14.68
CA MET A 163 18.45 -29.09 15.65
C MET A 163 17.18 -28.59 16.33
N THR A 164 17.35 -27.90 17.47
CA THR A 164 16.24 -27.26 18.20
C THR A 164 15.92 -25.90 17.61
N ILE A 165 14.68 -25.68 17.18
CA ILE A 165 14.17 -24.34 16.85
C ILE A 165 14.11 -23.52 18.14
N SER A 166 14.83 -22.40 18.17
CA SER A 166 14.90 -21.50 19.32
C SER A 166 14.02 -20.26 19.18
N GLY A 167 13.54 -19.96 17.97
CA GLY A 167 12.60 -18.88 17.70
C GLY A 167 12.74 -18.34 16.28
N TYR A 168 11.85 -17.40 15.96
CA TYR A 168 11.76 -16.70 14.70
C TYR A 168 12.00 -15.22 14.90
N VAL A 169 12.70 -14.59 13.98
CA VAL A 169 13.10 -13.19 14.08
C VAL A 169 12.65 -12.46 12.82
N ALA A 170 11.72 -11.53 12.99
CA ALA A 170 11.33 -10.65 11.90
C ALA A 170 12.35 -9.50 11.74
N PRO A 171 12.78 -9.19 10.51
CA PRO A 171 13.61 -8.02 10.26
C PRO A 171 12.80 -6.73 10.42
N VAL A 172 13.27 -5.79 11.26
CA VAL A 172 12.74 -4.42 11.28
C VAL A 172 13.16 -3.59 10.07
N GLY A 173 12.39 -2.54 9.76
CA GLY A 173 12.73 -1.58 8.70
C GLY A 173 12.31 -2.00 7.29
N LEU A 174 11.83 -3.23 7.09
CA LEU A 174 11.10 -3.59 5.89
C LEU A 174 9.78 -2.81 5.84
N ALA A 175 9.37 -2.42 4.63
CA ALA A 175 7.99 -2.04 4.41
C ALA A 175 7.12 -3.27 4.75
N ALA A 176 6.38 -3.22 5.87
CA ALA A 176 5.32 -4.19 6.06
C ALA A 176 4.40 -4.06 4.84
N PRO A 177 3.82 -5.16 4.32
CA PRO A 177 2.90 -5.02 3.22
C PRO A 177 1.68 -4.29 3.75
N VAL A 178 1.62 -2.99 3.46
CA VAL A 178 0.49 -2.16 3.83
C VAL A 178 -0.66 -2.56 2.90
N PRO A 179 -1.75 -3.15 3.43
CA PRO A 179 -2.92 -3.36 2.61
C PRO A 179 -3.46 -1.99 2.18
N GLY A 180 -3.87 -1.92 0.93
CA GLY A 180 -4.38 -0.69 0.37
C GLY A 180 -5.40 -0.95 -0.70
N GLN A 181 -6.12 0.10 -1.06
CA GLN A 181 -7.02 0.08 -2.18
C GLN A 181 -6.68 1.24 -3.11
N LEU A 182 -6.43 0.90 -4.36
CA LEU A 182 -6.15 1.84 -5.43
C LEU A 182 -7.41 2.00 -6.28
N VAL A 183 -7.77 3.24 -6.55
CA VAL A 183 -8.78 3.61 -7.56
C VAL A 183 -8.07 4.42 -8.64
N ALA A 184 -8.33 4.08 -9.91
CA ALA A 184 -7.77 4.76 -11.05
C ALA A 184 -8.84 5.07 -12.10
N ILE A 185 -8.66 6.18 -12.82
CA ILE A 185 -9.40 6.45 -14.05
C ILE A 185 -8.53 6.00 -15.21
N GLY A 186 -8.93 4.94 -15.90
CA GLY A 186 -8.24 4.46 -17.11
C GLY A 186 -8.29 5.50 -18.23
N ASN A 187 -7.41 5.39 -19.23
CA ASN A 187 -7.42 6.30 -20.39
C ASN A 187 -8.71 6.21 -21.24
N ASP A 188 -9.52 5.19 -21.02
CA ASP A 188 -10.88 5.06 -21.56
C ASP A 188 -11.92 5.88 -20.78
N GLY A 189 -11.50 6.60 -19.73
CA GLY A 189 -12.33 7.34 -18.78
C GLY A 189 -13.05 6.47 -17.74
N GLY A 190 -12.83 5.16 -17.73
CA GLY A 190 -13.48 4.23 -16.80
C GLY A 190 -12.87 4.25 -15.41
N VAL A 191 -13.69 4.15 -14.37
CA VAL A 191 -13.22 3.99 -12.99
C VAL A 191 -12.99 2.53 -12.69
N TYR A 192 -11.77 2.21 -12.26
CA TYR A 192 -11.35 0.88 -11.86
C TYR A 192 -10.76 0.89 -10.47
N HIS A 193 -10.87 -0.23 -9.76
CA HIS A 193 -10.25 -0.42 -8.46
C HIS A 193 -9.49 -1.73 -8.39
N GLU A 194 -8.49 -1.79 -7.52
CA GLU A 194 -7.86 -3.03 -7.09
C GLU A 194 -7.40 -2.92 -5.64
N VAL A 195 -7.19 -4.07 -5.02
CA VAL A 195 -6.69 -4.19 -3.66
C VAL A 195 -5.23 -4.62 -3.71
N ARG A 196 -4.41 -3.99 -2.88
CA ARG A 196 -3.10 -4.48 -2.50
C ARG A 196 -3.26 -5.29 -1.22
N ASN A 197 -2.95 -6.58 -1.29
CA ASN A 197 -3.04 -7.48 -0.16
C ASN A 197 -1.90 -7.24 0.84
N PRO A 198 -2.06 -7.71 2.09
CA PRO A 198 -0.98 -7.77 3.08
C PRO A 198 0.19 -8.69 2.72
N ASP A 199 0.21 -9.32 1.55
CA ASP A 199 1.35 -10.06 1.02
C ASP A 199 2.04 -9.31 -0.14
N GLY A 200 1.62 -8.07 -0.38
CA GLY A 200 2.12 -7.16 -1.39
C GLY A 200 1.56 -7.37 -2.79
N ARG A 201 0.77 -8.42 -3.02
CA ARG A 201 0.17 -8.69 -4.33
C ARG A 201 -1.02 -7.78 -4.59
N TRP A 202 -1.16 -7.40 -5.86
CA TRP A 202 -2.34 -6.71 -6.36
C TRP A 202 -3.37 -7.71 -6.86
N THR A 203 -4.65 -7.47 -6.56
CA THR A 203 -5.76 -8.33 -7.02
C THR A 203 -6.04 -8.20 -8.51
N GLY A 204 -5.53 -7.14 -9.15
CA GLY A 204 -5.86 -6.76 -10.52
C GLY A 204 -7.12 -5.89 -10.59
N PHE A 205 -7.12 -4.96 -11.53
CA PHE A 205 -8.19 -3.99 -11.71
C PHE A 205 -9.54 -4.62 -12.09
N GLN A 206 -10.58 -4.21 -11.35
CA GLN A 206 -11.98 -4.48 -11.62
C GLN A 206 -12.73 -3.16 -11.84
N PRO A 207 -13.73 -3.12 -12.73
CA PRO A 207 -14.50 -1.90 -12.97
C PRO A 207 -15.43 -1.58 -11.80
N LEU A 208 -15.56 -0.29 -11.48
CA LEU A 208 -16.70 0.22 -10.71
C LEU A 208 -17.81 0.61 -11.69
N THR A 209 -19.06 0.28 -11.33
CA THR A 209 -20.21 0.46 -12.23
C THR A 209 -21.07 1.65 -11.84
N ASP A 210 -21.62 2.33 -12.83
CA ASP A 210 -22.67 3.31 -12.62
C ASP A 210 -24.05 2.65 -12.42
N SER A 211 -25.09 3.46 -12.25
CA SER A 211 -26.47 3.00 -12.04
C SER A 211 -27.08 2.25 -13.24
N SER A 212 -26.47 2.30 -14.42
CA SER A 212 -26.87 1.51 -15.59
C SER A 212 -26.22 0.11 -15.62
N GLY A 213 -25.27 -0.15 -14.73
CA GLY A 213 -24.43 -1.37 -14.74
C GLY A 213 -23.26 -1.30 -15.71
N GLY A 214 -23.07 -0.18 -16.41
CA GLY A 214 -21.89 0.10 -17.23
C GLY A 214 -20.71 0.57 -16.38
N VAL A 215 -19.49 0.56 -16.94
CA VAL A 215 -18.31 1.10 -16.25
C VAL A 215 -18.50 2.60 -16.02
N MET A 216 -18.41 3.02 -14.75
CA MET A 216 -18.53 4.42 -14.35
C MET A 216 -17.49 5.26 -15.10
N LYS A 217 -17.94 6.34 -15.76
CA LYS A 217 -17.06 7.31 -16.43
C LYS A 217 -16.85 8.53 -15.55
N ALA A 218 -15.59 8.91 -15.33
CA ALA A 218 -15.25 9.99 -14.42
C ALA A 218 -14.06 10.83 -14.90
N SER A 219 -13.95 12.06 -14.39
CA SER A 219 -12.81 12.96 -14.62
C SER A 219 -11.90 13.11 -13.39
N ALA A 220 -12.38 12.75 -12.20
CA ALA A 220 -11.60 12.72 -10.97
C ALA A 220 -12.13 11.62 -10.03
N VAL A 221 -11.25 11.07 -9.20
CA VAL A 221 -11.55 10.07 -8.18
C VAL A 221 -10.80 10.37 -6.89
N ALA A 222 -11.40 10.01 -5.75
CA ALA A 222 -10.74 10.01 -4.45
C ALA A 222 -11.21 8.80 -3.63
N ILE A 223 -10.34 8.24 -2.79
CA ILE A 223 -10.68 7.13 -1.89
C ILE A 223 -10.11 7.37 -0.49
N THR A 224 -10.84 6.95 0.54
CA THR A 224 -10.33 6.77 1.91
C THR A 224 -10.74 5.40 2.43
N GLY A 225 -9.91 4.80 3.27
CA GLY A 225 -10.28 3.62 4.05
C GLY A 225 -10.85 4.04 5.40
N ASP A 226 -11.85 3.32 5.88
CA ASP A 226 -12.45 3.51 7.19
C ASP A 226 -11.82 2.55 8.22
N PRO A 227 -11.87 2.89 9.53
CA PRO A 227 -11.30 2.03 10.58
C PRO A 227 -11.89 0.61 10.63
N ASP A 228 -13.10 0.40 10.11
CA ASP A 228 -13.80 -0.89 10.08
C ASP A 228 -13.43 -1.75 8.85
N GLY A 229 -12.50 -1.29 8.02
CA GLY A 229 -12.08 -1.97 6.79
C GLY A 229 -13.01 -1.75 5.59
N SER A 230 -14.04 -0.92 5.73
CA SER A 230 -14.75 -0.35 4.59
C SER A 230 -13.94 0.78 3.94
N ALA A 231 -14.40 1.27 2.79
CA ALA A 231 -13.80 2.41 2.12
C ALA A 231 -14.88 3.30 1.51
N GLN A 232 -14.61 4.61 1.44
CA GLN A 232 -15.46 5.59 0.77
C GLN A 232 -14.78 6.05 -0.52
N VAL A 233 -15.50 6.04 -1.63
CA VAL A 233 -15.02 6.46 -2.95
C VAL A 233 -15.86 7.64 -3.43
N LEU A 234 -15.18 8.68 -3.91
CA LEU A 234 -15.76 9.78 -4.65
C LEU A 234 -15.37 9.70 -6.12
N ALA A 235 -16.29 10.10 -7.00
CA ALA A 235 -16.02 10.28 -8.41
C ALA A 235 -16.73 11.54 -8.93
N ILE A 236 -16.05 12.32 -9.77
CA ILE A 236 -16.72 13.34 -10.60
C ILE A 236 -17.10 12.67 -11.90
N GLY A 237 -18.40 12.41 -12.10
CA GLY A 237 -18.92 11.74 -13.29
C GLY A 237 -18.67 12.53 -14.57
N GLY A 238 -18.77 11.88 -15.73
CA GLY A 238 -18.66 12.54 -17.04
C GLY A 238 -19.71 13.64 -17.28
N ASP A 239 -20.75 13.70 -16.46
CA ASP A 239 -21.77 14.75 -16.41
C ASP A 239 -21.37 15.95 -15.52
N GLY A 240 -20.21 15.90 -14.86
CA GLY A 240 -19.67 16.92 -13.97
C GLY A 240 -20.23 16.89 -12.54
N TYR A 241 -21.07 15.91 -12.18
CA TYR A 241 -21.60 15.77 -10.82
C TYR A 241 -20.71 14.93 -9.92
N VAL A 242 -20.69 15.23 -8.62
CA VAL A 242 -20.00 14.43 -7.61
C VAL A 242 -20.89 13.28 -7.15
N TYR A 243 -20.36 12.08 -7.26
CA TYR A 243 -20.95 10.84 -6.78
C TYR A 243 -20.12 10.26 -5.64
N HIS A 244 -20.80 9.59 -4.71
CA HIS A 244 -20.22 8.84 -3.60
C HIS A 244 -20.68 7.39 -3.65
N GLU A 245 -19.78 6.48 -3.30
CA GLU A 245 -20.08 5.08 -3.05
C GLU A 245 -19.25 4.56 -1.88
N ALA A 246 -19.74 3.54 -1.17
CA ALA A 246 -18.97 2.80 -0.18
C ALA A 246 -18.64 1.38 -0.68
N ARG A 247 -17.41 0.93 -0.41
CA ARG A 247 -17.07 -0.49 -0.37
C ARG A 247 -17.23 -0.97 1.06
N GLN A 248 -18.15 -1.88 1.31
CA GLN A 248 -18.30 -2.52 2.61
C GLN A 248 -17.08 -3.40 2.93
N ALA A 249 -16.81 -3.66 4.20
CA ALA A 249 -15.73 -4.57 4.63
C ALA A 249 -15.87 -5.99 4.03
N SER A 250 -17.09 -6.41 3.68
CA SER A 250 -17.38 -7.65 2.94
C SER A 250 -16.93 -7.64 1.48
N GLY A 251 -16.48 -6.50 0.96
CA GLY A 251 -16.11 -6.28 -0.43
C GLY A 251 -17.26 -5.84 -1.34
N ASN A 252 -18.49 -5.80 -0.83
CA ASN A 252 -19.65 -5.35 -1.61
C ASN A 252 -19.67 -3.83 -1.80
N TRP A 253 -20.13 -3.43 -2.97
CA TRP A 253 -20.18 -2.05 -3.45
C TRP A 253 -21.63 -1.52 -3.39
N THR A 254 -21.85 -0.32 -2.85
CA THR A 254 -23.21 0.21 -2.63
C THR A 254 -23.87 0.82 -3.88
N GLY A 255 -23.11 1.04 -4.94
CA GLY A 255 -23.50 1.82 -6.12
C GLY A 255 -23.39 3.34 -5.92
N PHE A 256 -22.86 4.03 -6.93
CA PHE A 256 -22.65 5.49 -6.92
C PHE A 256 -23.96 6.26 -6.79
N GLN A 257 -24.04 7.10 -5.76
CA GLN A 257 -25.15 8.03 -5.52
C GLN A 257 -24.67 9.48 -5.57
N PRO A 258 -25.45 10.40 -6.18
CA PRO A 258 -25.07 11.81 -6.23
C PRO A 258 -25.10 12.44 -4.83
N ILE A 259 -24.14 13.33 -4.57
CA ILE A 259 -24.06 14.08 -3.32
C ILE A 259 -24.76 15.44 -3.48
N PRO A 260 -25.56 15.89 -2.49
CA PRO A 260 -26.14 17.24 -2.50
C PRO A 260 -25.08 18.34 -2.66
N GLY A 261 -25.38 19.36 -3.47
CA GLY A 261 -24.50 20.50 -3.71
C GLY A 261 -24.86 21.73 -2.88
N VAL A 262 -24.17 22.84 -3.13
CA VAL A 262 -24.43 24.14 -2.48
C VAL A 262 -25.76 24.72 -3.01
N GLY A 263 -26.85 24.49 -2.27
CA GLY A 263 -28.19 24.93 -2.67
C GLY A 263 -28.75 24.20 -3.88
N THR A 264 -28.14 23.08 -4.30
CA THR A 264 -28.55 22.27 -5.45
C THR A 264 -28.70 20.79 -5.06
N PRO A 265 -29.53 20.02 -5.78
CA PRO A 265 -29.66 18.58 -5.51
C PRO A 265 -28.39 17.76 -5.78
N LYS A 266 -27.46 18.29 -6.59
CA LYS A 266 -26.21 17.62 -6.97
C LYS A 266 -25.05 18.61 -6.96
N MET A 267 -23.94 18.23 -6.35
CA MET A 267 -22.70 19.01 -6.39
C MET A 267 -22.05 18.89 -7.78
N THR A 268 -21.62 20.02 -8.35
CA THR A 268 -20.77 20.06 -9.54
C THR A 268 -19.37 20.51 -9.15
N ALA A 269 -18.34 19.82 -9.62
CA ALA A 269 -16.98 20.06 -9.18
C ALA A 269 -15.94 19.71 -10.25
N SER A 270 -14.75 20.30 -10.14
CA SER A 270 -13.57 19.97 -10.96
C SER A 270 -12.54 19.11 -10.22
N ALA A 271 -12.58 19.07 -8.88
CA ALA A 271 -11.73 18.21 -8.06
C ALA A 271 -12.45 17.80 -6.78
N VAL A 272 -12.08 16.64 -6.22
CA VAL A 272 -12.60 16.11 -4.95
C VAL A 272 -11.48 15.49 -4.12
N SER A 273 -11.65 15.50 -2.80
CA SER A 273 -10.79 14.77 -1.86
C SER A 273 -11.61 14.31 -0.67
N ILE A 274 -11.24 13.19 -0.06
CA ILE A 274 -11.96 12.59 1.08
C ILE A 274 -10.96 11.97 2.06
N SER A 275 -11.26 12.08 3.36
CA SER A 275 -10.54 11.36 4.41
C SER A 275 -11.53 10.90 5.47
N ALA A 276 -11.39 9.65 5.90
CA ALA A 276 -12.14 9.10 7.02
C ALA A 276 -11.60 9.70 8.33
N ASP A 277 -12.51 10.07 9.22
CA ASP A 277 -12.22 10.43 10.60
C ASP A 277 -12.12 9.15 11.46
N PRO A 278 -11.44 9.19 12.62
CA PRO A 278 -11.31 8.02 13.51
C PRO A 278 -12.65 7.43 14.00
N ASP A 279 -13.75 8.19 13.94
CA ASP A 279 -15.08 7.75 14.33
C ASP A 279 -15.90 7.13 13.18
N GLY A 280 -15.31 7.00 11.99
CA GLY A 280 -15.96 6.47 10.79
C GLY A 280 -16.87 7.47 10.06
N SER A 281 -16.90 8.73 10.49
CA SER A 281 -17.34 9.83 9.62
C SER A 281 -16.25 10.15 8.58
N ALA A 282 -16.52 11.02 7.61
CA ALA A 282 -15.52 11.43 6.64
C ALA A 282 -15.62 12.92 6.31
N GLN A 283 -14.45 13.57 6.20
CA GLN A 283 -14.30 14.93 5.70
C GLN A 283 -14.23 14.90 4.17
N VAL A 284 -15.01 15.73 3.48
CA VAL A 284 -15.03 15.82 2.01
C VAL A 284 -14.73 17.24 1.57
N LEU A 285 -13.80 17.36 0.63
CA LEU A 285 -13.54 18.58 -0.13
C LEU A 285 -14.01 18.44 -1.56
N ALA A 286 -14.50 19.55 -2.12
CA ALA A 286 -14.76 19.70 -3.54
C ALA A 286 -14.33 21.09 -4.01
N ILE A 287 -13.75 21.17 -5.20
CA ILE A 287 -13.58 22.45 -5.92
C ILE A 287 -14.77 22.59 -6.85
N GLY A 288 -15.67 23.54 -6.56
CA GLY A 288 -16.82 23.82 -7.42
C GLY A 288 -16.39 24.29 -8.81
N ASN A 289 -17.29 24.23 -9.79
CA ASN A 289 -17.02 24.76 -11.15
C ASN A 289 -16.78 26.28 -11.17
N ASP A 290 -17.12 26.98 -10.09
CA ASP A 290 -16.76 28.38 -9.86
C ASP A 290 -15.32 28.56 -9.36
N GLY A 291 -14.57 27.47 -9.15
CA GLY A 291 -13.23 27.41 -8.59
C GLY A 291 -13.16 27.48 -7.07
N GLY A 292 -14.29 27.57 -6.37
CA GLY A 292 -14.33 27.69 -4.91
C GLY A 292 -14.05 26.37 -4.19
N VAL A 293 -13.29 26.40 -3.09
CA VAL A 293 -13.09 25.25 -2.21
C VAL A 293 -14.25 25.15 -1.22
N TYR A 294 -14.91 24.00 -1.21
CA TYR A 294 -16.00 23.69 -0.30
C TYR A 294 -15.70 22.45 0.53
N HIS A 295 -16.15 22.47 1.78
CA HIS A 295 -16.00 21.40 2.75
C HIS A 295 -17.35 20.92 3.27
N GLN A 296 -17.49 19.62 3.50
CA GLN A 296 -18.60 19.04 4.25
C GLN A 296 -18.17 17.77 4.99
N ILE A 297 -19.03 17.30 5.89
CA ILE A 297 -18.85 16.06 6.63
C ILE A 297 -19.91 15.05 6.17
N ARG A 298 -19.47 13.82 5.89
CA ARG A 298 -20.31 12.63 5.84
C ARG A 298 -20.36 12.04 7.25
N ALA A 299 -21.50 12.14 7.93
CA ALA A 299 -21.68 11.50 9.22
C ALA A 299 -21.67 9.97 9.09
N LEU A 300 -21.38 9.27 10.20
CA LEU A 300 -21.36 7.79 10.27
C LEU A 300 -22.67 7.15 9.77
N ASN A 301 -23.81 7.83 9.97
CA ASN A 301 -25.12 7.38 9.49
C ASN A 301 -25.36 7.64 7.98
N GLY A 302 -24.36 8.13 7.26
CA GLY A 302 -24.42 8.44 5.83
C GLY A 302 -25.00 9.82 5.49
N ASN A 303 -25.44 10.61 6.46
CA ASN A 303 -25.96 11.95 6.20
C ASN A 303 -24.84 12.94 5.85
N TRP A 304 -25.14 13.86 4.94
CA TRP A 304 -24.24 14.93 4.53
C TRP A 304 -24.58 16.23 5.26
N SER A 305 -23.58 16.91 5.81
CA SER A 305 -23.78 18.22 6.47
C SER A 305 -24.12 19.35 5.49
N GLY A 306 -23.83 19.14 4.20
CA GLY A 306 -23.91 20.15 3.15
C GLY A 306 -22.61 20.96 3.05
N PHE A 307 -22.24 21.27 1.81
CA PHE A 307 -21.02 22.03 1.47
C PHE A 307 -21.07 23.47 1.98
N GLN A 308 -20.02 23.85 2.72
CA GLN A 308 -19.73 25.21 3.16
C GLN A 308 -18.41 25.69 2.55
N PRO A 309 -18.31 26.97 2.14
CA PRO A 309 -17.08 27.49 1.55
C PRO A 309 -15.95 27.60 2.59
N LEU A 310 -14.74 27.25 2.19
CA LEU A 310 -13.52 27.63 2.92
C LEU A 310 -13.05 29.00 2.44
N THR A 311 -12.50 29.79 3.35
CA THR A 311 -12.14 31.19 3.07
C THR A 311 -10.63 31.40 2.98
N ASP A 312 -10.20 32.26 2.06
CA ASP A 312 -8.83 32.74 2.02
C ASP A 312 -8.58 33.85 3.06
N SER A 313 -7.36 34.38 3.09
CA SER A 313 -6.97 35.44 4.03
C SER A 313 -7.72 36.77 3.87
N SER A 314 -8.43 36.97 2.74
CA SER A 314 -9.28 38.14 2.51
C SER A 314 -10.70 37.97 3.07
N GLY A 315 -11.06 36.76 3.53
CA GLY A 315 -12.42 36.39 3.92
C GLY A 315 -13.32 36.02 2.74
N GLY A 316 -12.79 36.05 1.51
CA GLY A 316 -13.47 35.54 0.31
C GLY A 316 -13.36 34.02 0.21
N VAL A 317 -14.16 33.40 -0.67
CA VAL A 317 -14.07 31.96 -0.94
C VAL A 317 -12.71 31.63 -1.55
N MET A 318 -11.98 30.70 -0.94
CA MET A 318 -10.69 30.23 -1.44
C MET A 318 -10.85 29.66 -2.86
N LYS A 319 -10.08 30.18 -3.81
CA LYS A 319 -10.04 29.69 -5.19
C LYS A 319 -8.85 28.76 -5.39
N ALA A 320 -9.09 27.56 -5.92
CA ALA A 320 -8.06 26.54 -6.08
C ALA A 320 -8.22 25.72 -7.36
N SER A 321 -7.14 25.02 -7.75
CA SER A 321 -7.09 24.08 -8.87
C SER A 321 -6.91 22.62 -8.42
N ALA A 322 -6.36 22.39 -7.23
CA ALA A 322 -6.24 21.07 -6.60
C ALA A 322 -6.45 21.18 -5.09
N VAL A 323 -6.99 20.13 -4.47
CA VAL A 323 -7.22 20.03 -3.02
C VAL A 323 -6.86 18.64 -2.51
N ALA A 324 -6.42 18.56 -1.26
CA ALA A 324 -6.25 17.31 -0.55
C ALA A 324 -6.60 17.48 0.94
N ILE A 325 -7.15 16.45 1.56
CA ILE A 325 -7.49 16.44 3.00
C ILE A 325 -7.03 15.14 3.66
N THR A 326 -6.61 15.23 4.92
CA THR A 326 -6.44 14.09 5.82
C THR A 326 -7.03 14.42 7.19
N ALA A 327 -7.70 13.47 7.82
CA ALA A 327 -8.04 13.55 9.24
C ALA A 327 -6.83 13.11 10.07
N ASP A 328 -6.61 13.80 11.18
CA ASP A 328 -5.59 13.47 12.17
C ASP A 328 -6.20 12.56 13.27
N PRO A 329 -5.38 11.75 13.98
CA PRO A 329 -5.87 10.88 15.06
C PRO A 329 -6.61 11.59 16.20
N ASP A 330 -6.42 12.90 16.37
CA ASP A 330 -7.09 13.71 17.40
C ASP A 330 -8.42 14.32 16.94
N GLY A 331 -8.91 13.97 15.74
CA GLY A 331 -10.14 14.48 15.14
C GLY A 331 -10.03 15.88 14.53
N SER A 332 -8.83 16.46 14.48
CA SER A 332 -8.54 17.57 13.57
C SER A 332 -8.38 17.07 12.13
N ALA A 333 -8.33 17.98 11.17
CA ALA A 333 -8.04 17.64 9.78
C ALA A 333 -7.12 18.68 9.15
N GLN A 334 -6.27 18.24 8.24
CA GLN A 334 -5.34 19.09 7.51
C GLN A 334 -5.75 19.19 6.05
N VAL A 335 -5.78 20.40 5.53
CA VAL A 335 -6.18 20.70 4.16
C VAL A 335 -5.02 21.31 3.40
N LEU A 336 -4.81 20.84 2.17
CA LEU A 336 -3.98 21.48 1.18
C LEU A 336 -4.83 22.00 0.03
N ALA A 337 -4.48 23.15 -0.50
CA ALA A 337 -5.05 23.71 -1.72
C ALA A 337 -3.95 24.30 -2.60
N VAL A 338 -3.98 24.00 -3.90
CA VAL A 338 -3.22 24.77 -4.89
C VAL A 338 -4.06 25.97 -5.29
N GLY A 339 -3.72 27.15 -4.80
CA GLY A 339 -4.46 28.39 -5.04
C GLY A 339 -4.53 28.75 -6.53
N GLY A 340 -5.44 29.66 -6.89
CA GLY A 340 -5.55 30.18 -8.26
C GLY A 340 -4.28 30.90 -8.76
N ASP A 341 -3.36 31.22 -7.86
CA ASP A 341 -2.02 31.75 -8.14
C ASP A 341 -0.95 30.67 -8.40
N GLY A 342 -1.33 29.39 -8.31
CA GLY A 342 -0.46 28.23 -8.54
C GLY A 342 0.41 27.83 -7.36
N TYR A 343 0.19 28.39 -6.16
CA TYR A 343 0.95 28.06 -4.95
C TYR A 343 0.17 27.17 -3.98
N VAL A 344 0.90 26.34 -3.24
CA VAL A 344 0.33 25.46 -2.21
C VAL A 344 0.08 26.24 -0.92
N TYR A 345 -1.15 26.12 -0.41
CA TYR A 345 -1.58 26.61 0.89
C TYR A 345 -2.01 25.45 1.77
N HIS A 346 -1.81 25.61 3.08
CA HIS A 346 -2.19 24.65 4.12
C HIS A 346 -3.05 25.34 5.18
N GLU A 347 -4.06 24.63 5.68
CA GLU A 347 -4.77 25.00 6.90
C GLU A 347 -5.16 23.77 7.72
N VAL A 348 -5.53 24.00 8.98
CA VAL A 348 -6.03 22.97 9.90
C VAL A 348 -7.45 23.30 10.30
N ARG A 349 -8.33 22.32 10.16
CA ARG A 349 -9.60 22.25 10.88
C ARG A 349 -9.33 21.65 12.25
N GLN A 350 -9.41 22.45 13.30
CA GLN A 350 -9.29 21.97 14.67
C GLN A 350 -10.43 20.99 14.99
N ALA A 351 -10.23 20.10 15.97
CA ALA A 351 -11.29 19.19 16.45
C ALA A 351 -12.55 19.94 16.94
N SER A 352 -12.39 21.20 17.37
CA SER A 352 -13.50 22.11 17.71
C SER A 352 -14.35 22.57 16.51
N GLY A 353 -13.88 22.31 15.29
CA GLY A 353 -14.48 22.76 14.03
C GLY A 353 -13.98 24.11 13.52
N ASN A 354 -13.12 24.80 14.28
CA ASN A 354 -12.53 26.07 13.86
C ASN A 354 -11.42 25.86 12.83
N TRP A 355 -11.31 26.78 11.87
CA TRP A 355 -10.29 26.77 10.83
C TRP A 355 -9.16 27.74 11.17
N THR A 356 -7.91 27.34 10.96
CA THR A 356 -6.76 28.23 11.17
C THR A 356 -6.57 29.26 10.06
N GLY A 357 -7.21 29.05 8.91
CA GLY A 357 -7.01 29.83 7.70
C GLY A 357 -5.77 29.39 6.92
N PHE A 358 -5.85 29.53 5.59
CA PHE A 358 -4.79 29.14 4.66
C PHE A 358 -3.51 29.95 4.83
N GLN A 359 -2.40 29.23 5.00
CA GLN A 359 -1.04 29.76 5.03
C GLN A 359 -0.19 29.13 3.92
N PRO A 360 0.73 29.89 3.28
CA PRO A 360 1.57 29.35 2.22
C PRO A 360 2.51 28.26 2.75
N VAL A 361 2.67 27.18 1.98
CA VAL A 361 3.63 26.11 2.28
C VAL A 361 4.99 26.45 1.65
N PRO A 362 6.11 26.40 2.40
CA PRO A 362 7.45 26.61 1.85
C PRO A 362 7.77 25.67 0.70
N GLY A 363 8.44 26.17 -0.34
CA GLY A 363 8.83 25.40 -1.52
C GLY A 363 10.29 24.94 -1.51
N VAL A 364 10.72 24.36 -2.63
CA VAL A 364 12.11 23.90 -2.82
C VAL A 364 13.04 25.11 -2.97
N GLY A 365 13.67 25.54 -1.86
CA GLY A 365 14.53 26.73 -1.85
C GLY A 365 13.77 28.05 -2.09
N THR A 366 12.44 28.05 -1.95
CA THR A 366 11.57 29.22 -2.18
C THR A 366 10.61 29.40 -1.01
N ALA A 367 10.08 30.62 -0.86
CA ALA A 367 9.10 30.93 0.19
C ALA A 367 7.74 30.23 -0.02
N ARG A 368 7.42 29.79 -1.24
CA ARG A 368 6.15 29.14 -1.59
C ARG A 368 6.38 28.01 -2.57
N MET A 369 5.70 26.88 -2.34
CA MET A 369 5.70 25.74 -3.26
C MET A 369 4.75 26.02 -4.43
N ALA A 370 5.28 26.04 -5.66
CA ALA A 370 4.48 26.11 -6.88
C ALA A 370 4.17 24.68 -7.35
N ALA A 371 2.89 24.34 -7.51
CA ALA A 371 2.47 22.96 -7.79
C ALA A 371 1.21 22.91 -8.65
N SER A 372 1.01 21.80 -9.35
CA SER A 372 -0.19 21.49 -10.13
C SER A 372 -1.09 20.46 -9.44
N ALA A 373 -0.55 19.68 -8.49
CA ALA A 373 -1.29 18.69 -7.72
C ALA A 373 -0.69 18.52 -6.33
N VAL A 374 -1.51 18.10 -5.37
CA VAL A 374 -1.13 17.84 -3.98
C VAL A 374 -1.83 16.59 -3.45
N SER A 375 -1.20 15.90 -2.51
CA SER A 375 -1.77 14.80 -1.73
C SER A 375 -1.20 14.83 -0.32
N ILE A 376 -2.00 14.46 0.68
CA ILE A 376 -1.62 14.48 2.09
C ILE A 376 -2.18 13.24 2.79
N SER A 377 -1.42 12.69 3.74
CA SER A 377 -1.90 11.66 4.66
C SER A 377 -1.29 11.89 6.03
N ALA A 378 -2.12 11.83 7.07
CA ALA A 378 -1.69 11.85 8.45
C ALA A 378 -1.02 10.53 8.81
N ASP A 379 0.05 10.61 9.59
CA ASP A 379 0.70 9.49 10.23
C ASP A 379 0.12 9.31 11.65
N PRO A 380 0.23 8.11 12.27
CA PRO A 380 -0.31 7.85 13.60
C PRO A 380 0.22 8.76 14.71
N ASP A 381 1.40 9.34 14.54
CA ASP A 381 1.99 10.29 15.50
C ASP A 381 1.44 11.73 15.35
N GLY A 382 0.58 11.97 14.36
CA GLY A 382 0.01 13.26 14.01
C GLY A 382 0.95 14.16 13.20
N SER A 383 2.07 13.63 12.70
CA SER A 383 2.75 14.21 11.54
C SER A 383 1.96 13.90 10.26
N ALA A 384 2.34 14.49 9.13
CA ALA A 384 1.70 14.21 7.86
C ALA A 384 2.71 14.12 6.71
N GLN A 385 2.54 13.08 5.89
CA GLN A 385 3.20 12.93 4.61
C GLN A 385 2.54 13.87 3.60
N VAL A 386 3.33 14.72 2.94
CA VAL A 386 2.85 15.66 1.93
C VAL A 386 3.59 15.45 0.63
N VAL A 387 2.84 15.26 -0.45
CA VAL A 387 3.37 15.12 -1.80
C VAL A 387 2.77 16.19 -2.70
N ALA A 388 3.59 16.74 -3.59
CA ALA A 388 3.16 17.68 -4.60
C ALA A 388 3.79 17.34 -5.95
N ILE A 389 3.06 17.58 -7.04
CA ILE A 389 3.66 17.69 -8.38
C ILE A 389 3.98 19.17 -8.58
N GLY A 390 5.26 19.51 -8.65
CA GLY A 390 5.70 20.87 -8.93
C GLY A 390 5.28 21.33 -10.33
N ASN A 391 5.24 22.64 -10.58
CA ASN A 391 4.96 23.18 -11.92
C ASN A 391 6.03 22.82 -12.96
N ASP A 392 7.16 22.25 -12.52
CA ASP A 392 8.18 21.63 -13.36
C ASP A 392 7.83 20.18 -13.78
N GLY A 393 6.68 19.67 -13.34
CA GLY A 393 6.16 18.32 -13.63
C GLY A 393 6.74 17.21 -12.76
N ASN A 394 7.57 17.53 -11.75
CA ASN A 394 8.22 16.54 -10.91
C ASN A 394 7.52 16.33 -9.57
N VAL A 395 7.58 15.10 -9.05
CA VAL A 395 7.06 14.74 -7.73
C VAL A 395 8.05 15.14 -6.63
N TYR A 396 7.55 15.84 -5.62
CA TYR A 396 8.27 16.22 -4.42
C TYR A 396 7.54 15.71 -3.18
N HIS A 397 8.31 15.29 -2.17
CA HIS A 397 7.78 14.84 -0.88
C HIS A 397 8.39 15.67 0.26
N GLN A 398 7.57 15.94 1.28
CA GLN A 398 8.04 16.42 2.57
C GLN A 398 7.13 15.89 3.68
N ILE A 399 7.60 16.03 4.92
CA ILE A 399 6.82 15.77 6.13
C ILE A 399 6.48 17.10 6.80
N ARG A 400 5.23 17.23 7.23
CA ARG A 400 4.82 18.20 8.24
C ARG A 400 4.90 17.52 9.60
N THR A 401 5.87 17.89 10.43
CA THR A 401 6.05 17.29 11.75
C THR A 401 4.95 17.73 12.70
N LYS A 402 4.76 17.01 13.80
CA LYS A 402 4.10 17.54 15.01
C LYS A 402 5.20 18.21 15.85
N PRO A 403 5.11 19.53 16.17
CA PRO A 403 3.90 20.34 16.27
C PRO A 403 3.52 21.21 15.04
N GLY A 404 4.21 21.11 13.90
CA GLY A 404 3.77 21.76 12.66
C GLY A 404 4.89 22.26 11.75
N ALA A 405 6.14 21.83 11.94
CA ALA A 405 7.25 22.30 11.13
C ALA A 405 7.29 21.57 9.77
N TRP A 406 7.69 22.28 8.72
CA TRP A 406 7.89 21.71 7.40
C TRP A 406 9.34 21.27 7.24
N THR A 407 9.56 20.00 6.89
CA THR A 407 10.91 19.45 6.64
C THR A 407 11.54 19.96 5.34
N GLY A 408 10.72 20.49 4.43
CA GLY A 408 11.12 21.00 3.12
C GLY A 408 11.05 19.93 2.04
N PHE A 409 10.48 20.31 0.90
CA PHE A 409 10.30 19.43 -0.26
C PHE A 409 11.62 18.89 -0.81
N GLN A 410 11.70 17.56 -0.91
CA GLN A 410 12.78 16.84 -1.58
C GLN A 410 12.22 16.14 -2.82
N PRO A 411 12.99 16.08 -3.93
CA PRO A 411 12.56 15.37 -5.12
C PRO A 411 12.42 13.86 -4.85
N VAL A 412 11.36 13.26 -5.36
CA VAL A 412 11.16 11.82 -5.33
C VAL A 412 11.83 11.21 -6.57
N THR A 413 12.77 10.27 -6.37
CA THR A 413 13.51 9.60 -7.46
C THR A 413 12.54 8.87 -8.40
N GLY A 414 12.71 8.98 -9.70
CA GLY A 414 11.83 8.36 -10.70
C GLY A 414 12.30 6.99 -11.18
N VAL A 415 11.58 6.42 -12.16
CA VAL A 415 11.95 5.14 -12.79
C VAL A 415 13.18 5.34 -13.68
N GLY A 416 14.35 4.99 -13.17
CA GLY A 416 15.63 5.18 -13.89
C GLY A 416 16.02 6.65 -14.08
N THR A 417 15.38 7.57 -13.36
CA THR A 417 15.61 9.03 -13.47
C THR A 417 15.81 9.65 -12.08
N PRO A 418 16.56 10.77 -11.97
CA PRO A 418 16.75 11.45 -10.69
C PRO A 418 15.47 12.02 -10.07
N LYS A 419 14.43 12.25 -10.88
CA LYS A 419 13.13 12.78 -10.48
C LYS A 419 11.99 12.06 -11.18
N MET A 420 10.92 11.77 -10.45
CA MET A 420 9.70 11.23 -11.01
C MET A 420 8.89 12.34 -11.66
N ALA A 421 8.68 12.26 -12.97
CA ALA A 421 7.79 13.15 -13.70
C ALA A 421 6.39 12.52 -13.79
N ALA A 422 5.36 13.26 -13.36
CA ALA A 422 4.01 12.71 -13.20
C ALA A 422 2.92 13.74 -13.50
N SER A 423 1.74 13.24 -13.90
CA SER A 423 0.53 14.04 -14.10
C SER A 423 -0.50 13.90 -12.97
N ALA A 424 -0.43 12.83 -12.17
CA ALA A 424 -1.27 12.62 -11.00
C ALA A 424 -0.47 11.90 -9.91
N VAL A 425 -0.83 12.14 -8.64
CA VAL A 425 -0.14 11.57 -7.48
C VAL A 425 -1.11 11.39 -6.31
N SER A 426 -0.92 10.32 -5.53
CA SER A 426 -1.64 10.10 -4.28
C SER A 426 -0.74 9.38 -3.28
N ILE A 427 -0.79 9.79 -2.02
CA ILE A 427 -0.06 9.15 -0.91
C ILE A 427 -1.04 8.72 0.19
N THR A 428 -0.75 7.60 0.83
CA THR A 428 -1.45 7.16 2.04
C THR A 428 -0.45 6.59 3.04
N GLY A 429 -0.55 7.02 4.29
CA GLY A 429 0.24 6.52 5.41
C GLY A 429 -0.34 5.20 5.94
N ALA A 430 0.51 4.45 6.61
CA ALA A 430 0.18 3.18 7.23
C ALA A 430 0.35 3.26 8.75
N PRO A 431 -0.33 2.39 9.52
CA PRO A 431 -0.19 2.36 10.98
C PRO A 431 1.24 2.11 11.48
N ASP A 432 2.11 1.52 10.66
CA ASP A 432 3.53 1.27 10.98
C ASP A 432 4.45 2.46 10.68
N GLY A 433 3.91 3.59 10.21
CA GLY A 433 4.67 4.79 9.83
C GLY A 433 5.28 4.72 8.42
N SER A 434 5.06 3.63 7.67
CA SER A 434 5.34 3.59 6.25
C SER A 434 4.27 4.35 5.45
N ALA A 435 4.52 4.60 4.16
CA ALA A 435 3.56 5.23 3.28
C ALA A 435 3.60 4.65 1.87
N GLN A 436 2.45 4.48 1.24
CA GLN A 436 2.33 4.08 -0.15
C GLN A 436 2.14 5.31 -1.03
N LEU A 437 2.92 5.41 -2.09
CA LEU A 437 2.84 6.48 -3.08
C LEU A 437 2.50 5.89 -4.44
N VAL A 438 1.43 6.38 -5.05
CA VAL A 438 1.09 6.09 -6.44
C VAL A 438 1.21 7.34 -7.29
N ALA A 439 1.66 7.18 -8.53
CA ALA A 439 1.75 8.26 -9.50
C ALA A 439 1.38 7.77 -10.91
N VAL A 440 0.73 8.64 -11.68
CA VAL A 440 0.64 8.48 -13.14
C VAL A 440 1.86 9.17 -13.73
N GLY A 441 2.80 8.40 -14.27
CA GLY A 441 3.97 8.94 -14.96
C GLY A 441 3.56 9.71 -16.22
N ASN A 442 4.45 10.58 -16.72
CA ASN A 442 4.21 11.29 -17.99
C ASN A 442 4.10 10.37 -19.22
N ASP A 443 4.46 9.09 -19.07
CA ASP A 443 4.19 8.03 -20.05
C ASP A 443 2.73 7.50 -19.99
N GLY A 444 1.90 8.05 -19.10
CA GLY A 444 0.51 7.71 -18.90
C GLY A 444 0.28 6.44 -18.07
N ASN A 445 1.32 5.86 -17.46
CA ASN A 445 1.20 4.61 -16.71
C ASN A 445 1.23 4.80 -15.20
N VAL A 446 0.53 3.94 -14.46
CA VAL A 446 0.53 3.93 -13.01
C VAL A 446 1.76 3.22 -12.45
N TYR A 447 2.43 3.90 -11.53
CA TYR A 447 3.55 3.37 -10.75
C TYR A 447 3.26 3.47 -9.26
N HIS A 448 3.70 2.47 -8.52
CA HIS A 448 3.60 2.39 -7.06
C HIS A 448 4.99 2.27 -6.44
N ARG A 449 5.18 2.90 -5.29
CA ARG A 449 6.34 2.66 -4.42
C ARG A 449 5.95 2.82 -2.96
N ILE A 450 6.85 2.40 -2.08
CA ILE A 450 6.68 2.52 -0.63
C ILE A 450 7.80 3.39 -0.06
N ARG A 451 7.42 4.28 0.87
CA ARG A 451 8.31 4.88 1.86
C ARG A 451 8.28 3.99 3.11
N THR A 452 9.40 3.43 3.52
CA THR A 452 9.48 2.64 4.74
C THR A 452 9.28 3.52 5.98
N ALA A 453 8.99 2.91 7.13
CA ALA A 453 8.93 3.63 8.40
C ALA A 453 10.27 4.33 8.75
N ALA A 454 11.40 3.74 8.33
CA ALA A 454 12.73 4.34 8.45
C ALA A 454 12.96 5.53 7.50
N GLY A 455 12.04 5.78 6.57
CA GLY A 455 12.06 6.91 5.64
C GLY A 455 12.83 6.68 4.35
N THR A 456 13.28 5.45 4.09
CA THR A 456 13.85 5.04 2.80
C THR A 456 12.73 4.78 1.79
N TRP A 457 13.02 4.95 0.50
CA TRP A 457 12.04 4.71 -0.57
C TRP A 457 12.42 3.48 -1.38
N THR A 458 11.49 2.56 -1.61
CA THR A 458 11.63 1.49 -2.61
C THR A 458 11.60 2.07 -4.01
N ASP A 459 12.13 1.39 -5.03
CA ASP A 459 11.95 1.82 -6.41
C ASP A 459 10.48 1.83 -6.84
N PHE A 460 10.14 2.69 -7.80
CA PHE A 460 8.85 2.65 -8.46
C PHE A 460 8.68 1.37 -9.28
N GLN A 461 7.62 0.63 -9.00
CA GLN A 461 7.21 -0.53 -9.76
C GLN A 461 5.96 -0.20 -10.58
N PRO A 462 5.87 -0.65 -11.84
CA PRO A 462 4.65 -0.51 -12.62
C PRO A 462 3.52 -1.31 -11.98
N VAL A 463 2.33 -0.74 -11.96
CA VAL A 463 1.11 -1.44 -11.55
C VAL A 463 0.50 -2.09 -12.79
N ALA A 464 0.19 -3.39 -12.72
CA ALA A 464 -0.36 -4.13 -13.85
C ALA A 464 -1.75 -3.60 -14.24
N GLY A 465 -2.03 -3.49 -15.53
CA GLY A 465 -3.32 -3.06 -16.05
C GLY A 465 -4.21 -4.24 -16.42
N ILE A 466 -5.42 -3.95 -16.89
CA ILE A 466 -6.36 -4.97 -17.36
C ILE A 466 -5.81 -5.61 -18.64
N GLY A 467 -5.35 -6.86 -18.55
CA GLY A 467 -4.74 -7.59 -19.66
C GLY A 467 -3.44 -6.98 -20.19
N THR A 468 -2.80 -6.08 -19.43
CA THR A 468 -1.61 -5.33 -19.85
C THR A 468 -0.57 -5.29 -18.72
N PRO A 469 0.73 -5.21 -19.04
CA PRO A 469 1.78 -5.16 -18.02
C PRO A 469 1.81 -3.84 -17.24
N LYS A 470 1.13 -2.79 -17.72
CA LYS A 470 1.05 -1.47 -17.07
C LYS A 470 -0.36 -0.91 -17.18
N MET A 471 -0.90 -0.39 -16.10
CA MET A 471 -2.18 0.32 -16.09
C MET A 471 -1.99 1.71 -16.66
N ALA A 472 -2.68 1.99 -17.78
CA ALA A 472 -2.72 3.33 -18.37
C ALA A 472 -3.88 4.13 -17.77
N ALA A 473 -3.59 5.28 -17.16
CA ALA A 473 -4.56 6.04 -16.39
C ALA A 473 -4.36 7.55 -16.51
N SER A 474 -5.42 8.32 -16.30
CA SER A 474 -5.40 9.79 -16.21
C SER A 474 -5.45 10.32 -14.78
N ALA A 475 -5.94 9.51 -13.83
CA ALA A 475 -6.02 9.87 -12.41
C ALA A 475 -5.86 8.63 -11.53
N VAL A 476 -5.35 8.82 -10.31
CA VAL A 476 -5.16 7.79 -9.30
C VAL A 476 -5.44 8.33 -7.90
N SER A 477 -5.97 7.49 -7.02
CA SER A 477 -6.08 7.73 -5.59
C SER A 477 -5.85 6.43 -4.85
N ILE A 478 -5.07 6.45 -3.77
CA ILE A 478 -4.80 5.27 -2.93
C ILE A 478 -5.18 5.55 -1.48
N ALA A 479 -5.70 4.54 -0.81
CA ALA A 479 -5.96 4.57 0.63
C ALA A 479 -5.45 3.29 1.29
N SER A 480 -4.92 3.40 2.50
CA SER A 480 -4.75 2.27 3.40
C SER A 480 -6.13 1.78 3.85
N VAL A 481 -6.37 0.47 3.73
CA VAL A 481 -7.66 -0.15 4.14
C VAL A 481 -7.35 -1.30 5.08
N PRO A 482 -7.67 -1.19 6.39
CA PRO A 482 -7.48 -2.27 7.34
C PRO A 482 -8.22 -3.53 6.90
N GLY A 483 -7.55 -4.68 6.89
CA GLY A 483 -8.21 -5.97 6.62
C GLY A 483 -8.66 -6.21 5.18
N ALA A 484 -8.16 -5.45 4.19
CA ALA A 484 -8.42 -5.75 2.79
C ALA A 484 -7.70 -7.05 2.37
N ALA A 485 -8.44 -8.16 2.37
CA ALA A 485 -8.04 -9.46 1.86
C ALA A 485 -9.19 -10.08 1.05
#